data_AF-A0A0S8FIV7-F1
#
_entry.id   AF-A0A0S8FIV7-F1
#
_cell.length_a   1.000
_cell.length_b   1.000
_cell.length_c   1.000
_cell.angle_alpha   90.00
_cell.angle_beta   90.00
_cell.angle_gamma   90.00
#
_symmetry.space_group_name_H-M   'P 1'
#
loop_
_entity.id
_entity.type
_entity.pdbx_description
1 polymer ?
#
loop_
_entity_poly.entity_id
_entity_poly.type
_entity_poly.pdbx_seq_one_letter_code
_entity_poly.pdbx_strand_id
1 'polypeptide(L)'
;MEGVVGVVTADQLGPSGFEYAKARELMTAEVNAAIEGALAAGATEIVISDSHGNGENILIEQLPRDVVLIRSWPRPLMMMEGIDASFDAAIFIGYHASTTNPAGVRAHTISSGRLADIRLNGISVPEAGINAAIAGHFGVPVVMISGDDIIIEETRSLLGDIEGAVVKEAISFHSAKTLMPEVAFALIREKVTTALRRLDDFQPYELETPITLDVRFKNYRPSEMLAYLSIVERTDSHSIRFVGRDMIEVSKFLEFIVTYDPSLAP
;
A
#
# COMPACT_ATOMS: atom_id res chain seq x y z
N MET A 1 7.01 2.98 -1.29
CA MET A 1 8.46 2.95 -1.65
C MET A 1 9.32 2.76 -0.42
N GLU A 2 8.86 3.23 0.73
CA GLU A 2 9.41 3.12 2.07
C GLU A 2 9.90 1.72 2.42
N GLY A 3 9.23 0.67 1.93
CA GLY A 3 9.59 -0.73 2.19
C GLY A 3 10.69 -1.30 1.30
N VAL A 4 11.03 -0.63 0.19
CA VAL A 4 12.05 -1.09 -0.78
C VAL A 4 13.40 -1.26 -0.08
N VAL A 5 14.19 -2.23 -0.56
CA VAL A 5 15.56 -2.49 -0.09
C VAL A 5 16.39 -1.21 -0.04
N GLY A 6 17.11 -0.99 1.06
CA GLY A 6 17.98 0.18 1.26
C GLY A 6 17.27 1.52 1.58
N VAL A 7 15.95 1.62 1.39
CA VAL A 7 15.18 2.84 1.71
C VAL A 7 14.98 2.98 3.22
N VAL A 8 15.39 4.10 3.81
CA VAL A 8 15.33 4.31 5.27
C VAL A 8 14.99 5.73 5.71
N THR A 9 15.22 6.75 4.88
CA THR A 9 14.93 8.16 5.19
C THR A 9 14.03 8.79 4.13
N ALA A 10 13.66 10.07 4.34
CA ALA A 10 12.91 10.83 3.34
C ALA A 10 13.72 11.16 2.08
N ASP A 11 15.05 11.05 2.11
CA ASP A 11 15.92 11.36 0.97
C ASP A 11 15.71 10.39 -0.20
N GLN A 12 15.18 9.20 0.07
CA GLN A 12 14.78 8.22 -0.93
C GLN A 12 13.32 8.35 -1.41
N LEU A 13 12.49 9.18 -0.78
CA LEU A 13 11.03 9.09 -0.91
C LEU A 13 10.40 10.20 -1.76
N GLY A 14 11.16 11.16 -2.26
CA GLY A 14 10.58 12.19 -3.11
C GLY A 14 11.58 12.93 -4.00
N PRO A 15 11.10 13.63 -5.04
CA PRO A 15 11.93 14.24 -6.10
C PRO A 15 13.06 15.17 -5.64
N SER A 16 12.94 15.79 -4.46
CA SER A 16 13.95 16.68 -3.90
C SER A 16 15.09 15.96 -3.18
N GLY A 17 14.94 14.67 -2.88
CA GLY A 17 15.92 13.88 -2.15
C GLY A 17 17.07 13.42 -3.04
N PHE A 18 18.30 13.46 -2.53
CA PHE A 18 19.49 13.13 -3.32
C PHE A 18 19.59 11.63 -3.66
N GLU A 19 18.96 10.75 -2.86
CA GLU A 19 18.94 9.30 -3.09
C GLU A 19 17.72 8.85 -3.91
N TYR A 20 16.75 9.73 -4.17
CA TYR A 20 15.47 9.36 -4.77
C TYR A 20 15.60 8.71 -6.15
N ALA A 21 16.47 9.23 -7.01
CA ALA A 21 16.70 8.63 -8.33
C ALA A 21 17.17 7.17 -8.20
N LYS A 22 18.05 6.89 -7.23
CA LYS A 22 18.53 5.53 -6.98
C LYS A 22 17.44 4.65 -6.37
N ALA A 23 16.63 5.19 -5.47
CA ALA A 23 15.50 4.47 -4.88
C ALA A 23 14.47 4.04 -5.93
N ARG A 24 14.23 4.87 -6.97
CA ARG A 24 13.36 4.52 -8.11
C ARG A 24 13.91 3.36 -8.94
N GLU A 25 15.22 3.32 -9.19
CA GLU A 25 15.86 2.18 -9.85
C GLU A 25 15.68 0.89 -9.03
N LEU A 26 15.88 0.95 -7.70
CA LEU A 26 15.69 -0.19 -6.81
C LEU A 26 14.23 -0.65 -6.77
N MET A 27 13.28 0.29 -6.64
CA MET A 27 11.85 -0.01 -6.67
C MET A 27 11.44 -0.68 -7.99
N THR A 28 11.94 -0.16 -9.12
CA THR A 28 11.66 -0.74 -10.45
C THR A 28 12.24 -2.15 -10.57
N ALA A 29 13.44 -2.39 -10.03
CA ALA A 29 14.05 -3.72 -10.02
C ALA A 29 13.31 -4.72 -9.13
N GLU A 30 12.77 -4.30 -7.97
CA GLU A 30 11.91 -5.15 -7.14
C GLU A 30 10.61 -5.52 -7.85
N VAL A 31 9.98 -4.56 -8.55
CA VAL A 31 8.81 -4.81 -9.38
C VAL A 31 9.13 -5.79 -10.51
N ASN A 32 10.26 -5.62 -11.20
CA ASN A 32 10.71 -6.56 -12.24
C ASN A 32 10.94 -7.97 -11.67
N ALA A 33 11.51 -8.09 -10.47
CA ALA A 33 11.68 -9.38 -9.81
C ALA A 33 10.34 -10.05 -9.48
N ALA A 34 9.33 -9.28 -9.06
CA ALA A 34 7.97 -9.77 -8.84
C ALA A 34 7.32 -10.23 -10.15
N ILE A 35 7.47 -9.45 -11.24
CA ILE A 35 6.99 -9.82 -12.58
C ILE A 35 7.60 -11.16 -13.02
N GLU A 36 8.92 -11.30 -12.90
CA GLU A 36 9.62 -12.55 -13.26
C GLU A 36 9.12 -13.74 -12.44
N GLY A 37 8.86 -13.55 -11.14
CA GLY A 37 8.29 -14.58 -10.29
C GLY A 37 6.87 -14.96 -10.70
N ALA A 38 6.05 -13.98 -11.06
CA ALA A 38 4.67 -14.19 -11.51
C ALA A 38 4.63 -14.96 -12.85
N LEU A 39 5.44 -14.55 -13.82
CA LEU A 39 5.57 -15.25 -15.11
C LEU A 39 6.09 -16.69 -14.91
N ALA A 40 7.06 -16.89 -14.01
CA ALA A 40 7.57 -18.23 -13.69
C ALA A 40 6.54 -19.15 -12.99
N ALA A 41 5.50 -18.56 -12.39
CA ALA A 41 4.35 -19.28 -11.83
C ALA A 41 3.20 -19.46 -12.83
N GLY A 42 3.29 -18.86 -14.02
CA GLY A 42 2.29 -19.02 -15.09
C GLY A 42 1.30 -17.86 -15.23
N ALA A 43 1.54 -16.71 -14.60
CA ALA A 43 0.73 -15.51 -14.82
C ALA A 43 0.74 -15.11 -16.30
N THR A 44 -0.42 -14.72 -16.84
CA THR A 44 -0.58 -14.35 -18.25
C THR A 44 -0.89 -12.87 -18.46
N GLU A 45 -1.36 -12.19 -17.42
CA GLU A 45 -1.62 -10.75 -17.39
C GLU A 45 -1.08 -10.17 -16.08
N ILE A 46 -0.42 -9.02 -16.16
CA ILE A 46 0.15 -8.32 -15.01
C ILE A 46 -0.13 -6.84 -15.16
N VAL A 47 -0.86 -6.30 -14.18
CA VAL A 47 -1.13 -4.87 -14.03
C VAL A 47 -0.41 -4.35 -12.80
N ILE A 48 0.26 -3.21 -12.93
CA ILE A 48 1.09 -2.61 -11.90
C ILE A 48 0.50 -1.25 -11.55
N SER A 49 0.26 -0.99 -10.27
CA SER A 49 -0.19 0.32 -9.78
C SER A 49 0.94 1.01 -9.02
N ASP A 50 1.55 2.03 -9.63
CA ASP A 50 2.60 2.83 -8.98
C ASP A 50 1.98 3.71 -7.89
N SER A 51 2.23 3.36 -6.64
CA SER A 51 1.40 3.81 -5.51
C SER A 51 2.13 4.69 -4.50
N HIS A 52 3.35 5.14 -4.82
CA HIS A 52 4.15 5.96 -3.92
C HIS A 52 4.11 7.44 -4.28
N GLY A 53 3.98 8.35 -3.31
CA GLY A 53 4.15 9.79 -3.54
C GLY A 53 3.25 10.31 -4.67
N ASN A 54 3.83 10.77 -5.78
CA ASN A 54 3.09 11.25 -6.95
C ASN A 54 2.62 10.15 -7.92
N GLY A 55 2.88 8.86 -7.62
CA GLY A 55 2.50 7.73 -8.47
C GLY A 55 3.29 7.63 -9.77
N GLU A 56 4.49 8.20 -9.84
CA GLU A 56 5.30 8.31 -11.07
C GLU A 56 6.76 7.84 -10.88
N ASN A 57 6.98 6.89 -9.98
CA ASN A 57 8.30 6.45 -9.54
C ASN A 57 8.92 5.37 -10.41
N ILE A 58 8.11 4.42 -10.89
CA ILE A 58 8.57 3.29 -11.70
C ILE A 58 9.12 3.80 -13.04
N LEU A 59 10.28 3.28 -13.41
CA LEU A 59 10.98 3.61 -14.66
C LEU A 59 10.40 2.78 -15.80
N ILE A 60 9.48 3.38 -16.56
CA ILE A 60 8.65 2.67 -17.55
C ILE A 60 9.47 2.01 -18.65
N GLU A 61 10.60 2.61 -19.03
CA GLU A 61 11.52 2.12 -20.04
C GLU A 61 12.30 0.87 -19.60
N GLN A 62 12.20 0.50 -18.32
CA GLN A 62 12.82 -0.69 -17.74
C GLN A 62 11.83 -1.81 -17.45
N LEU A 63 10.53 -1.59 -17.71
CA LEU A 63 9.52 -2.62 -17.58
C LEU A 63 9.48 -3.51 -18.83
N PRO A 64 9.12 -4.80 -18.69
CA PRO A 64 8.92 -5.67 -19.84
C PRO A 64 7.75 -5.20 -20.70
N ARG A 65 7.77 -5.57 -21.98
CA ARG A 65 6.79 -5.14 -22.99
C ARG A 65 5.34 -5.58 -22.75
N ASP A 66 5.12 -6.63 -21.97
CA ASP A 66 3.83 -7.32 -21.86
C ASP A 66 3.18 -7.09 -20.47
N VAL A 67 3.41 -5.94 -19.84
CA VAL A 67 2.74 -5.51 -18.60
C VAL A 67 2.03 -4.18 -18.78
N VAL A 68 1.01 -3.92 -17.96
CA VAL A 68 0.29 -2.65 -17.93
C VAL A 68 0.66 -1.89 -16.67
N LEU A 69 0.85 -0.57 -16.79
CA LEU A 69 1.23 0.30 -15.68
C LEU A 69 0.21 1.43 -15.51
N ILE A 70 -0.29 1.57 -14.28
CA ILE A 70 -1.15 2.66 -13.83
C ILE A 70 -0.31 3.63 -13.03
N ARG A 71 -0.38 4.91 -13.39
CA ARG A 71 0.46 5.98 -12.85
C ARG A 71 -0.37 7.21 -12.50
N SER A 72 0.17 8.00 -11.58
CA SER A 72 -0.35 9.28 -11.13
C SER A 72 -1.73 9.20 -10.45
N TRP A 73 -2.26 10.35 -10.07
CA TRP A 73 -3.49 10.55 -9.30
C TRP A 73 -4.38 11.57 -10.05
N PRO A 74 -5.69 11.66 -9.77
CA PRO A 74 -6.49 10.90 -8.80
C PRO A 74 -6.93 9.52 -9.31
N ARG A 75 -7.14 8.59 -8.38
CA ARG A 75 -7.58 7.21 -8.68
C ARG A 75 -8.68 6.78 -7.71
N PRO A 76 -9.90 6.42 -8.17
CA PRO A 76 -11.00 6.02 -7.29
C PRO A 76 -10.68 4.89 -6.31
N LEU A 77 -9.79 3.97 -6.69
CA LEU A 77 -9.33 2.85 -5.85
C LEU A 77 -7.93 3.08 -5.26
N MET A 78 -7.45 4.32 -5.31
CA MET A 78 -6.16 4.73 -4.75
C MET A 78 -5.01 3.82 -5.25
N MET A 79 -4.30 3.18 -4.32
CA MET A 79 -3.15 2.32 -4.61
C MET A 79 -3.55 1.02 -5.33
N MET A 80 -4.82 0.63 -5.30
CA MET A 80 -5.36 -0.59 -5.89
C MET A 80 -6.05 -0.37 -7.24
N GLU A 81 -5.93 0.81 -7.84
CA GLU A 81 -6.52 1.07 -9.16
C GLU A 81 -6.07 0.05 -10.20
N GLY A 82 -7.02 -0.35 -11.06
CA GLY A 82 -6.84 -1.39 -12.07
C GLY A 82 -7.29 -2.78 -11.64
N ILE A 83 -7.55 -3.01 -10.35
CA ILE A 83 -8.09 -4.29 -9.86
C ILE A 83 -9.59 -4.41 -10.16
N ASP A 84 -10.01 -5.63 -10.48
CA ASP A 84 -11.41 -6.06 -10.48
C ASP A 84 -11.50 -7.57 -10.18
N ALA A 85 -12.68 -8.16 -10.31
CA ALA A 85 -12.92 -9.58 -10.00
C ALA A 85 -12.32 -10.57 -11.02
N SER A 86 -11.64 -10.09 -12.07
CA SER A 86 -10.96 -10.95 -13.06
C SER A 86 -9.53 -11.32 -12.66
N PHE A 87 -8.98 -10.67 -11.62
CA PHE A 87 -7.64 -10.98 -11.11
C PHE A 87 -7.63 -12.18 -10.18
N ASP A 88 -6.63 -13.04 -10.33
CA ASP A 88 -6.45 -14.22 -9.46
C ASP A 88 -5.78 -13.87 -8.12
N ALA A 89 -4.92 -12.86 -8.08
CA ALA A 89 -4.13 -12.51 -6.89
C ALA A 89 -3.63 -11.06 -6.90
N ALA A 90 -3.40 -10.51 -5.71
CA ALA A 90 -2.70 -9.26 -5.49
C ALA A 90 -1.34 -9.48 -4.79
N ILE A 91 -0.34 -8.70 -5.21
CA ILE A 91 1.04 -8.74 -4.67
C ILE A 91 1.45 -7.32 -4.26
N PHE A 92 1.96 -7.18 -3.05
CA PHE A 92 2.33 -5.89 -2.45
C PHE A 92 3.84 -5.73 -2.39
N ILE A 93 4.39 -4.74 -3.10
CA ILE A 93 5.85 -4.54 -3.19
C ILE A 93 6.27 -3.23 -2.51
N GLY A 94 7.25 -3.31 -1.62
CA GLY A 94 7.86 -2.15 -0.96
C GLY A 94 6.93 -1.43 0.02
N TYR A 95 6.10 -2.18 0.74
CA TYR A 95 5.16 -1.71 1.76
C TYR A 95 5.83 -1.43 3.10
N HIS A 96 5.14 -0.71 3.99
CA HIS A 96 5.64 -0.31 5.31
C HIS A 96 4.54 -0.34 6.37
N ALA A 97 4.96 -0.38 7.64
CA ALA A 97 4.08 -0.45 8.79
C ALA A 97 3.16 0.78 8.92
N SER A 98 2.04 0.61 9.63
CA SER A 98 1.03 1.65 9.84
C SER A 98 1.53 2.81 10.70
N THR A 99 0.84 3.96 10.64
CA THR A 99 1.15 5.11 11.51
C THR A 99 1.02 4.83 13.01
N THR A 100 0.31 3.78 13.40
CA THR A 100 0.13 3.37 14.80
C THR A 100 1.20 2.38 15.26
N ASN A 101 1.97 1.82 14.33
CA ASN A 101 3.04 0.88 14.64
C ASN A 101 4.33 1.63 15.05
N PRO A 102 4.85 1.42 16.28
CA PRO A 102 5.99 2.17 16.77
C PRO A 102 7.36 1.67 16.26
N ALA A 103 7.40 0.50 15.60
CA ALA A 103 8.65 -0.19 15.28
C ALA A 103 9.07 -0.05 13.81
N GLY A 104 8.12 0.10 12.89
CA GLY A 104 8.38 0.04 11.45
C GLY A 104 9.22 1.21 10.93
N VAL A 105 10.04 0.91 9.91
CA VAL A 105 10.80 1.92 9.17
C VAL A 105 9.82 2.81 8.41
N ARG A 106 9.93 4.13 8.58
CA ARG A 106 9.07 5.11 7.91
C ARG A 106 7.56 4.87 8.12
N ALA A 107 7.18 4.26 9.24
CA ALA A 107 5.80 3.87 9.53
C ALA A 107 4.81 5.05 9.42
N HIS A 108 3.81 4.89 8.55
CA HIS A 108 2.68 5.82 8.38
C HIS A 108 1.53 5.14 7.61
N THR A 109 0.38 5.81 7.49
CA THR A 109 -0.73 5.36 6.66
C THR A 109 -1.22 6.51 5.78
N ILE A 110 -1.08 6.37 4.46
CA ILE A 110 -1.42 7.29 3.35
C ILE A 110 -0.66 8.62 3.36
N SER A 111 -0.57 9.30 4.50
CA SER A 111 0.08 10.59 4.59
C SER A 111 0.68 10.82 5.97
N SER A 112 2.00 10.65 6.07
CA SER A 112 2.79 10.92 7.27
C SER A 112 2.63 12.35 7.82
N GLY A 113 2.26 13.33 7.00
CA GLY A 113 2.04 14.71 7.44
C GLY A 113 0.63 15.01 7.97
N ARG A 114 -0.37 14.17 7.68
CA ARG A 114 -1.80 14.54 7.86
C ARG A 114 -2.57 13.60 8.75
N LEU A 115 -2.31 12.29 8.66
CA LEU A 115 -3.09 11.27 9.33
C LEU A 115 -2.30 10.69 10.51
N ALA A 116 -3.04 10.32 11.55
CA ALA A 116 -2.52 9.76 12.80
C ALA A 116 -3.10 8.37 13.10
N ASP A 117 -4.21 7.99 12.45
CA ASP A 117 -4.79 6.64 12.50
C ASP A 117 -5.84 6.51 11.37
N ILE A 118 -5.97 5.32 10.79
CA ILE A 118 -7.10 4.94 9.94
C ILE A 118 -7.57 3.58 10.43
N ARG A 119 -8.88 3.45 10.66
CA ARG A 119 -9.49 2.19 11.08
C ARG A 119 -10.61 1.79 10.14
N LEU A 120 -10.66 0.49 9.86
CA LEU A 120 -11.78 -0.17 9.21
C LEU A 120 -12.44 -1.09 10.24
N ASN A 121 -13.75 -0.90 10.47
CA ASN A 121 -14.53 -1.65 11.47
C ASN A 121 -13.88 -1.67 12.86
N GLY A 122 -13.28 -0.55 13.27
CA GLY A 122 -12.66 -0.37 14.57
C GLY A 122 -11.22 -0.88 14.71
N ILE A 123 -10.65 -1.50 13.66
CA ILE A 123 -9.28 -2.02 13.64
C ILE A 123 -8.36 -1.04 12.90
N SER A 124 -7.28 -0.58 13.56
CA SER A 124 -6.24 0.23 12.91
C SER A 124 -5.52 -0.57 11.83
N VAL A 125 -5.36 0.03 10.65
CA VAL A 125 -4.81 -0.66 9.48
C VAL A 125 -3.59 0.06 8.87
N PRO A 126 -2.58 -0.68 8.39
CA PRO A 126 -1.60 -0.14 7.46
C PRO A 126 -2.24 0.07 6.09
N GLU A 127 -1.51 0.68 5.16
CA GLU A 127 -1.91 0.74 3.74
C GLU A 127 -2.17 -0.66 3.18
N ALA A 128 -1.38 -1.67 3.60
CA ALA A 128 -1.62 -3.06 3.23
C ALA A 128 -3.02 -3.55 3.65
N GLY A 129 -3.53 -3.14 4.81
CA GLY A 129 -4.87 -3.53 5.26
C GLY A 129 -5.99 -2.85 4.47
N ILE A 130 -5.82 -1.57 4.12
CA ILE A 130 -6.77 -0.83 3.28
C ILE A 130 -6.82 -1.45 1.88
N ASN A 131 -5.65 -1.72 1.30
CA ASN A 131 -5.50 -2.26 -0.05
C ASN A 131 -5.98 -3.71 -0.12
N ALA A 132 -5.73 -4.51 0.92
CA ALA A 132 -6.27 -5.86 1.04
C ALA A 132 -7.80 -5.86 1.11
N ALA A 133 -8.42 -4.90 1.80
CA ALA A 133 -9.87 -4.79 1.85
C ALA A 133 -10.46 -4.40 0.49
N ILE A 134 -9.77 -3.55 -0.28
CA ILE A 134 -10.18 -3.21 -1.66
C ILE A 134 -10.07 -4.46 -2.54
N ALA A 135 -8.98 -5.22 -2.46
CA ALA A 135 -8.83 -6.48 -3.20
C ALA A 135 -9.92 -7.51 -2.80
N GLY A 136 -10.18 -7.64 -1.50
CA GLY A 136 -11.20 -8.53 -0.95
C GLY A 136 -12.61 -8.20 -1.43
N HIS A 137 -12.95 -6.92 -1.65
CA HIS A 137 -14.21 -6.52 -2.26
C HIS A 137 -14.44 -7.15 -3.64
N PHE A 138 -13.36 -7.41 -4.39
CA PHE A 138 -13.41 -8.07 -5.69
C PHE A 138 -13.18 -9.58 -5.62
N GLY A 139 -13.08 -10.16 -4.42
CA GLY A 139 -12.78 -11.58 -4.23
C GLY A 139 -11.32 -11.95 -4.54
N VAL A 140 -10.41 -10.97 -4.55
CA VAL A 140 -8.99 -11.20 -4.90
C VAL A 140 -8.15 -11.33 -3.62
N PRO A 141 -7.47 -12.46 -3.39
CA PRO A 141 -6.57 -12.61 -2.24
C PRO A 141 -5.26 -11.85 -2.45
N VAL A 142 -4.73 -11.28 -1.36
CA VAL A 142 -3.34 -10.81 -1.33
C VAL A 142 -2.47 -12.00 -0.93
N VAL A 143 -1.52 -12.37 -1.78
CA VAL A 143 -0.76 -13.63 -1.62
C VAL A 143 0.68 -13.41 -1.15
N MET A 144 1.22 -12.21 -1.40
CA MET A 144 2.61 -11.88 -1.09
C MET A 144 2.78 -10.40 -0.77
N ILE A 145 3.66 -10.11 0.20
CA ILE A 145 4.09 -8.76 0.53
C ILE A 145 5.63 -8.67 0.67
N SER A 146 6.24 -7.57 0.22
CA SER A 146 7.63 -7.21 0.53
C SER A 146 7.73 -5.89 1.30
N GLY A 147 8.73 -5.81 2.18
CA GLY A 147 8.96 -4.67 3.06
C GLY A 147 9.95 -4.98 4.18
N ASP A 148 9.83 -4.26 5.30
CA ASP A 148 10.53 -4.63 6.53
C ASP A 148 9.82 -5.76 7.30
N ASP A 149 10.50 -6.36 8.27
CA ASP A 149 9.95 -7.42 9.11
C ASP A 149 8.64 -7.02 9.82
N ILE A 150 8.49 -5.74 10.16
CA ILE A 150 7.33 -5.20 10.87
C ILE A 150 6.07 -5.20 10.00
N ILE A 151 6.13 -4.75 8.73
CA ILE A 151 4.95 -4.76 7.87
C ILE A 151 4.54 -6.18 7.45
N ILE A 152 5.50 -7.11 7.31
CA ILE A 152 5.18 -8.52 7.07
C ILE A 152 4.32 -9.05 8.23
N GLU A 153 4.75 -8.83 9.48
CA GLU A 153 4.03 -9.29 10.66
C GLU A 153 2.67 -8.60 10.82
N GLU A 154 2.63 -7.28 10.66
CA GLU A 154 1.39 -6.50 10.75
C GLU A 154 0.36 -6.97 9.70
N THR A 155 0.80 -7.24 8.47
CA THR A 155 -0.09 -7.74 7.41
C THR A 155 -0.56 -9.17 7.70
N ARG A 156 0.31 -10.06 8.19
CA ARG A 156 -0.08 -11.42 8.57
C ARG A 156 -1.09 -11.46 9.71
N SER A 157 -1.02 -10.51 10.65
CA SER A 157 -2.01 -10.39 11.72
C SER A 157 -3.43 -10.10 11.21
N LEU A 158 -3.54 -9.52 10.01
CA LEU A 158 -4.81 -9.19 9.36
C LEU A 158 -5.26 -10.26 8.35
N LEU A 159 -4.33 -10.76 7.53
CA LEU A 159 -4.62 -11.58 6.36
C LEU A 159 -4.34 -13.09 6.57
N GLY A 160 -3.69 -13.48 7.66
CA GLY A 160 -3.22 -14.85 7.87
C GLY A 160 -1.84 -15.10 7.24
N ASP A 161 -1.54 -16.37 6.92
CA ASP A 161 -0.20 -16.82 6.51
C ASP A 161 0.13 -16.51 5.04
N ILE A 162 0.23 -15.22 4.71
CA ILE A 162 0.71 -14.76 3.40
C ILE A 162 2.25 -14.89 3.27
N GLU A 163 2.74 -15.02 2.04
CA GLU A 163 4.18 -15.01 1.79
C GLU A 163 4.78 -13.62 2.05
N GLY A 164 5.91 -13.58 2.76
CA GLY A 164 6.60 -12.35 3.13
C GLY A 164 8.04 -12.35 2.63
N ALA A 165 8.43 -11.31 1.88
CA ALA A 165 9.82 -11.02 1.54
C ALA A 165 10.35 -9.89 2.42
N VAL A 166 10.99 -10.26 3.53
CA VAL A 166 11.68 -9.33 4.43
C VAL A 166 12.98 -8.88 3.77
N VAL A 167 12.97 -7.70 3.15
CA VAL A 167 14.16 -7.15 2.45
C VAL A 167 15.07 -6.34 3.38
N LYS A 168 14.59 -6.03 4.59
CA LYS A 168 15.33 -5.35 5.66
C LYS A 168 14.69 -5.62 7.02
N GLU A 169 15.49 -5.58 8.07
CA GLU A 169 15.04 -5.65 9.46
C GLU A 169 15.04 -4.23 10.06
N ALA A 170 13.93 -3.82 10.66
CA ALA A 170 13.78 -2.51 11.27
C ALA A 170 14.69 -2.34 12.51
N ILE A 171 15.41 -1.22 12.59
CA ILE A 171 16.19 -0.83 13.77
C ILE A 171 15.53 0.37 14.45
N SER A 172 15.07 1.34 13.65
CA SER A 172 14.32 2.50 14.11
C SER A 172 13.48 3.06 12.96
N PHE A 173 12.73 4.12 13.25
CA PHE A 173 11.96 4.85 12.24
C PHE A 173 12.79 5.32 11.03
N HIS A 174 14.11 5.51 11.18
CA HIS A 174 15.03 6.00 10.14
C HIS A 174 16.22 5.07 9.83
N SER A 175 16.21 3.84 10.31
CA SER A 175 17.33 2.92 10.09
C SER A 175 16.91 1.47 10.06
N ALA A 176 17.61 0.69 9.25
CA ALA A 176 17.36 -0.73 9.06
C ALA A 176 18.66 -1.47 8.76
N LYS A 177 18.67 -2.77 9.08
CA LYS A 177 19.66 -3.72 8.56
C LYS A 177 19.10 -4.27 7.24
N THR A 178 19.63 -3.79 6.12
CA THR A 178 19.10 -4.10 4.78
C THR A 178 19.87 -5.22 4.10
N LEU A 179 19.17 -6.02 3.30
CA LEU A 179 19.80 -6.92 2.32
C LEU A 179 20.51 -6.10 1.23
N MET A 180 21.42 -6.75 0.50
CA MET A 180 21.95 -6.20 -0.75
C MET A 180 20.90 -6.35 -1.86
N PRO A 181 20.81 -5.40 -2.82
CA PRO A 181 19.74 -5.37 -3.82
C PRO A 181 19.52 -6.68 -4.57
N GLU A 182 20.58 -7.30 -5.10
CA GLU A 182 20.46 -8.56 -5.85
C GLU A 182 19.85 -9.70 -5.02
N VAL A 183 20.13 -9.73 -3.72
CA VAL A 183 19.57 -10.73 -2.79
C VAL A 183 18.09 -10.44 -2.54
N ALA A 184 17.71 -9.18 -2.37
CA ALA A 184 16.31 -8.77 -2.21
C ALA A 184 15.48 -9.12 -3.46
N PHE A 185 16.01 -8.87 -4.65
CA PHE A 185 15.33 -9.22 -5.91
C PHE A 185 15.14 -10.72 -6.05
N ALA A 186 16.16 -11.52 -5.75
CA ALA A 186 16.04 -12.98 -5.76
C ALA A 186 14.99 -13.49 -4.77
N LEU A 187 14.96 -12.93 -3.55
CA LEU A 187 13.98 -13.27 -2.52
C LEU A 187 12.55 -12.93 -2.95
N ILE A 188 12.32 -11.74 -3.52
CA ILE A 188 11.00 -11.32 -4.02
C ILE A 188 10.52 -12.27 -5.13
N ARG A 189 11.39 -12.57 -6.11
CA ARG A 189 11.07 -13.52 -7.19
C ARG A 189 10.66 -14.88 -6.65
N GLU A 190 11.44 -15.42 -5.70
CA GLU A 190 11.16 -16.71 -5.05
C GLU A 190 9.81 -16.70 -4.32
N LYS A 191 9.56 -15.65 -3.52
CA LYS A 191 8.34 -15.53 -2.71
C LYS A 191 7.08 -15.34 -3.54
N VAL A 192 7.15 -14.55 -4.61
CA VAL A 192 6.05 -14.43 -5.56
C VAL A 192 5.78 -15.77 -6.26
N THR A 193 6.83 -16.44 -6.74
CA THR A 193 6.68 -17.76 -7.40
C THR A 193 6.03 -18.78 -6.46
N THR A 194 6.44 -18.78 -5.19
CA THR A 194 5.92 -19.69 -4.16
C THR A 194 4.46 -19.40 -3.84
N ALA A 195 4.13 -18.12 -3.63
CA ALA A 195 2.77 -17.68 -3.34
C ALA A 195 1.80 -18.10 -4.45
N LEU A 196 2.12 -17.79 -5.71
CA LEU A 196 1.24 -18.09 -6.83
C LEU A 196 1.07 -19.59 -7.11
N ARG A 197 2.07 -20.42 -6.76
CA ARG A 197 1.94 -21.89 -6.85
C ARG A 197 1.05 -22.50 -5.77
N ARG A 198 0.71 -21.73 -4.74
CA ARG A 198 -0.12 -22.10 -3.61
C ARG A 198 -1.37 -21.22 -3.53
N LEU A 199 -1.84 -20.73 -4.67
CA LEU A 199 -2.91 -19.73 -4.72
C LEU A 199 -4.16 -20.13 -3.91
N ASP A 200 -4.52 -21.41 -3.96
CA ASP A 200 -5.69 -21.97 -3.26
C ASP A 200 -5.57 -21.93 -1.72
N ASP A 201 -4.38 -21.67 -1.16
CA ASP A 201 -4.16 -21.54 0.28
C ASP A 201 -4.61 -20.17 0.83
N PHE A 202 -4.77 -19.16 -0.03
CA PHE A 202 -5.06 -17.78 0.39
C PHE A 202 -6.54 -17.46 0.26
N GLN A 203 -7.04 -16.60 1.16
CA GLN A 203 -8.43 -16.15 1.16
C GLN A 203 -8.49 -14.63 1.00
N PRO A 204 -9.49 -14.10 0.27
CA PRO A 204 -9.71 -12.66 0.18
C PRO A 204 -9.98 -12.04 1.56
N TYR A 205 -9.45 -10.84 1.80
CA TYR A 205 -9.70 -10.09 3.03
C TYR A 205 -11.00 -9.30 2.91
N GLU A 206 -12.11 -9.97 3.17
CA GLU A 206 -13.45 -9.37 3.11
C GLU A 206 -13.83 -8.71 4.45
N LEU A 207 -14.41 -7.51 4.36
CA LEU A 207 -14.94 -6.78 5.51
C LEU A 207 -16.46 -6.89 5.58
N GLU A 208 -16.97 -7.04 6.80
CA GLU A 208 -18.42 -6.95 7.04
C GLU A 208 -18.94 -5.55 6.67
N THR A 209 -19.99 -5.52 5.84
CA THR A 209 -20.67 -4.29 5.42
C THR A 209 -21.90 -4.01 6.30
N PRO A 210 -22.25 -2.73 6.56
CA PRO A 210 -21.54 -1.53 6.10
C PRO A 210 -20.22 -1.31 6.84
N ILE A 211 -19.26 -0.72 6.15
CA ILE A 211 -17.90 -0.53 6.67
C ILE A 211 -17.82 0.80 7.41
N THR A 212 -17.39 0.75 8.66
CA THR A 212 -17.08 1.95 9.45
C THR A 212 -15.64 2.36 9.21
N LEU A 213 -15.44 3.51 8.58
CA LEU A 213 -14.15 4.17 8.41
C LEU A 213 -14.00 5.23 9.50
N ASP A 214 -13.05 5.02 10.42
CA ASP A 214 -12.61 6.06 11.37
C ASP A 214 -11.27 6.64 10.91
N VAL A 215 -11.16 7.97 10.83
CA VAL A 215 -9.93 8.66 10.44
C VAL A 215 -9.55 9.66 11.51
N ARG A 216 -8.33 9.55 12.03
CA ARG A 216 -7.74 10.52 12.96
C ARG A 216 -6.73 11.38 12.24
N PHE A 217 -6.89 12.69 12.34
CA PHE A 217 -6.00 13.70 11.77
C PHE A 217 -5.00 14.21 12.80
N LYS A 218 -3.80 14.58 12.34
CA LYS A 218 -2.80 15.26 13.19
C LYS A 218 -3.24 16.66 13.63
N ASN A 219 -4.05 17.33 12.82
CA ASN A 219 -4.59 18.66 13.08
C ASN A 219 -6.12 18.61 13.26
N TYR A 220 -6.69 19.52 14.04
CA TYR A 220 -8.13 19.52 14.34
C TYR A 220 -9.01 20.05 13.19
N ARG A 221 -8.49 21.01 12.38
CA ARG A 221 -9.28 21.71 11.35
C ARG A 221 -9.91 20.78 10.30
N PRO A 222 -9.23 19.74 9.76
CA PRO A 222 -9.84 18.80 8.84
C PRO A 222 -11.11 18.14 9.40
N SER A 223 -11.07 17.68 10.66
CA SER A 223 -12.23 17.04 11.30
C SER A 223 -13.41 17.99 11.48
N GLU A 224 -13.14 19.27 11.77
CA GLU A 224 -14.18 20.30 11.90
C GLU A 224 -14.83 20.62 10.55
N MET A 225 -14.03 20.78 9.50
CA MET A 225 -14.53 21.07 8.15
C MET A 225 -15.35 19.92 7.58
N LEU A 226 -14.86 18.68 7.72
CA LEU A 226 -15.54 17.49 7.20
C LEU A 226 -16.87 17.23 7.91
N ALA A 227 -17.01 17.65 9.17
CA ALA A 227 -18.27 17.58 9.92
C ALA A 227 -19.41 18.40 9.32
N TYR A 228 -19.14 19.30 8.38
CA TYR A 228 -20.19 20.04 7.65
C TYR A 228 -20.91 19.15 6.61
N LEU A 229 -20.32 18.02 6.24
CA LEU A 229 -20.95 17.04 5.37
C LEU A 229 -21.88 16.15 6.19
N SER A 230 -23.17 16.10 5.83
CA SER A 230 -24.18 15.31 6.57
C SER A 230 -23.91 13.80 6.67
N ILE A 231 -23.00 13.28 5.85
CA ILE A 231 -22.56 11.86 5.84
C ILE A 231 -21.37 11.60 6.77
N VAL A 232 -20.81 12.63 7.41
CA VAL A 232 -19.65 12.53 8.28
C VAL A 232 -20.03 12.86 9.71
N GLU A 233 -19.71 11.96 10.63
CA GLU A 233 -19.79 12.21 12.07
C GLU A 233 -18.42 12.66 12.58
N ARG A 234 -18.37 13.75 13.35
CA ARG A 234 -17.17 14.14 14.09
C ARG A 234 -17.17 13.49 15.46
N THR A 235 -16.29 12.50 15.66
CA THR A 235 -16.27 11.67 16.87
C THR A 235 -15.43 12.28 17.99
N ASP A 236 -14.41 13.09 17.66
CA ASP A 236 -13.67 13.92 18.62
C ASP A 236 -13.08 15.18 17.95
N SER A 237 -12.19 15.89 18.65
CA SER A 237 -11.57 17.12 18.13
C SER A 237 -10.64 16.90 16.93
N HIS A 238 -10.20 15.68 16.66
CA HIS A 238 -9.24 15.29 15.63
C HIS A 238 -9.74 14.17 14.71
N SER A 239 -10.92 13.61 14.95
CA SER A 239 -11.35 12.36 14.31
C SER A 239 -12.73 12.49 13.71
N ILE A 240 -12.92 11.78 12.60
CA ILE A 240 -14.20 11.63 11.93
C ILE A 240 -14.55 10.16 11.77
N ARG A 241 -15.83 9.90 11.55
CA ARG A 241 -16.37 8.63 11.13
C ARG A 241 -17.21 8.80 9.86
N PHE A 242 -17.00 7.90 8.91
CA PHE A 242 -17.81 7.73 7.73
C PHE A 242 -18.26 6.26 7.66
N VAL A 243 -19.52 6.01 7.29
CA VAL A 243 -20.06 4.66 7.12
C VAL A 243 -20.35 4.44 5.65
N GLY A 244 -19.50 3.65 4.99
CA GLY A 244 -19.65 3.28 3.59
C GLY A 244 -20.44 1.99 3.42
N ARG A 245 -21.19 1.87 2.34
CA ARG A 245 -21.95 0.65 1.99
C ARG A 245 -21.04 -0.51 1.63
N ASP A 246 -19.89 -0.20 1.04
CA ASP A 246 -18.87 -1.15 0.62
C ASP A 246 -17.48 -0.47 0.61
N MET A 247 -16.44 -1.25 0.27
CA MET A 247 -15.06 -0.75 0.28
C MET A 247 -14.77 0.25 -0.85
N ILE A 248 -15.54 0.22 -1.94
CA ILE A 248 -15.39 1.17 -3.06
C ILE A 248 -15.85 2.56 -2.63
N GLU A 249 -16.97 2.65 -1.92
CA GLU A 249 -17.44 3.91 -1.35
C GLU A 249 -16.48 4.44 -0.28
N VAL A 250 -15.95 3.57 0.58
CA VAL A 250 -14.91 3.93 1.55
C VAL A 250 -13.65 4.44 0.88
N SER A 251 -13.15 3.75 -0.16
CA SER A 251 -11.94 4.13 -0.89
C SER A 251 -12.10 5.50 -1.58
N LYS A 252 -13.24 5.73 -2.25
CA LYS A 252 -13.53 7.04 -2.87
C LYS A 252 -13.63 8.17 -1.85
N PHE A 253 -14.25 7.91 -0.70
CA PHE A 253 -14.30 8.90 0.39
C PHE A 253 -12.89 9.19 0.92
N LEU A 254 -12.08 8.15 1.14
CA LEU A 254 -10.71 8.27 1.61
C LEU A 254 -9.83 9.05 0.62
N GLU A 255 -9.90 8.71 -0.68
CA GLU A 255 -9.23 9.45 -1.76
C GLU A 255 -9.64 10.93 -1.76
N PHE A 256 -10.94 11.22 -1.64
CA PHE A 256 -11.43 12.59 -1.60
C PHE A 256 -10.82 13.39 -0.44
N ILE A 257 -10.86 12.87 0.79
CA ILE A 257 -10.39 13.62 1.97
C ILE A 257 -8.86 13.80 2.00
N VAL A 258 -8.11 12.96 1.27
CA VAL A 258 -6.65 13.07 1.16
C VAL A 258 -6.17 13.78 -0.09
N THR A 259 -6.98 13.92 -1.15
CA THR A 259 -6.52 14.51 -2.41
C THR A 259 -7.19 15.84 -2.72
N TYR A 260 -8.42 16.09 -2.25
CA TYR A 260 -9.13 17.32 -2.58
C TYR A 260 -8.41 18.57 -2.06
N ASP A 261 -8.11 19.49 -2.98
CA ASP A 261 -7.63 20.83 -2.70
C ASP A 261 -8.50 21.83 -3.48
N PRO A 262 -9.07 22.87 -2.84
CA PRO A 262 -9.87 23.87 -3.54
C PRO A 262 -9.09 24.67 -4.60
N SER A 263 -7.75 24.57 -4.63
CA SER A 263 -6.88 25.16 -5.64
C SER A 263 -6.61 24.26 -6.85
N LEU A 264 -7.19 23.04 -6.90
CA LEU A 264 -7.09 22.16 -8.07
C LEU A 264 -7.51 22.91 -9.35
N ALA A 265 -6.53 23.18 -10.20
CA ALA A 265 -6.67 23.73 -11.54
C ALA A 265 -5.87 22.83 -12.49
N PRO A 266 -6.26 22.74 -13.79
CA PRO A 266 -5.54 21.94 -14.78
C PRO A 266 -4.06 22.27 -14.93
#